data_AF-A0A353BHS0-F1
#
_entry.id   AF-A0A353BHS0-F1
#
_cell.length_a   1.000
_cell.length_b   1.000
_cell.length_c   1.000
_cell.angle_alpha   90.00
_cell.angle_beta   90.00
_cell.angle_gamma   90.00
#
_symmetry.space_group_name_H-M   'P 1'
#
loop_
_entity.id
_entity.type
_entity.pdbx_description
1 polymer ?
#
loop_
_entity_poly.entity_id
_entity_poly.type
_entity_poly.pdbx_seq_one_letter_code
_entity_poly.pdbx_strand_id
1 'polypeptide(L)'
;MGASFYHLRISVQQGFDGVVQPGASGDLKALMAKIEQQTAGVPEQLLEDEVHKEFSFVLCPRCREKFCANPLDLPLDIRHIPKRTSDLG
;
A
#
# COMPACT_ATOMS: atom_id res chain seq x y z
N MET A 1 28.02 -9.06 -21.82
CA MET A 1 26.63 -8.64 -22.08
C MET A 1 25.92 -8.51 -20.74
N GLY A 2 25.52 -7.30 -20.35
CA GLY A 2 24.80 -7.08 -19.08
C GLY A 2 23.30 -7.14 -19.34
N ALA A 3 22.59 -8.08 -18.71
CA ALA A 3 21.14 -8.09 -18.74
C ALA A 3 20.62 -7.02 -17.76
N SER A 4 19.73 -6.15 -18.22
CA SER A 4 19.08 -5.15 -17.37
C SER A 4 18.12 -5.83 -16.40
N PHE A 5 18.23 -5.52 -15.11
CA PHE A 5 17.29 -5.92 -14.07
C PHE A 5 16.66 -4.68 -13.44
N TYR A 6 15.43 -4.82 -12.96
CA TYR A 6 14.66 -3.75 -12.34
C TYR A 6 14.28 -4.15 -10.92
N HIS A 7 14.24 -3.20 -10.01
CA HIS A 7 13.83 -3.42 -8.63
C HIS A 7 12.45 -2.79 -8.41
N LEU A 8 11.46 -3.59 -8.07
CA LEU A 8 10.09 -3.14 -7.76
C LEU A 8 9.90 -3.20 -6.24
N ARG A 9 9.55 -2.06 -5.64
CA ARG A 9 9.23 -1.94 -4.22
C ARG A 9 7.79 -1.44 -4.09
N ILE A 10 6.95 -2.20 -3.39
CA ILE A 10 5.56 -1.86 -3.10
C ILE A 10 5.44 -1.68 -1.60
N SER A 11 4.94 -0.52 -1.15
CA SER A 11 4.72 -0.21 0.25
C SER A 11 3.23 0.06 0.47
N VAL A 12 2.64 -0.63 1.45
CA VAL A 12 1.30 -0.39 1.96
C VAL A 12 1.45 0.19 3.37
N GLN A 13 0.78 1.30 3.62
CA GLN A 13 0.81 1.99 4.90
C GLN A 13 -0.62 2.33 5.29
N GLN A 14 -0.95 2.18 6.57
CA GLN A 14 -2.22 2.65 7.08
C GLN A 14 -2.30 4.17 6.93
N GLY A 15 -3.33 4.64 6.23
CA GLY A 15 -3.62 6.06 6.08
C GLY A 15 -4.24 6.61 7.36
N PHE A 16 -3.58 7.60 7.97
CA PHE A 16 -4.18 8.42 9.02
C PHE A 16 -4.80 9.66 8.39
N ASP A 17 -6.09 9.89 8.62
CA ASP A 17 -6.86 11.00 8.02
C ASP A 17 -6.54 12.38 8.65
N GLY A 18 -5.70 12.41 9.69
CA GLY A 18 -5.27 13.62 10.37
C GLY A 18 -6.35 14.24 11.27
N VAL A 19 -7.54 13.64 11.36
CA VAL A 19 -8.64 14.17 12.15
C VAL A 19 -8.47 13.72 13.60
N VAL A 20 -7.69 14.49 14.35
CA VAL A 20 -7.65 14.36 15.80
C VAL A 20 -8.77 15.22 16.38
N GLN A 21 -9.73 14.61 17.07
CA GLN A 21 -10.80 15.37 17.71
C GLN A 21 -10.18 16.36 18.74
N PRO A 22 -10.40 17.68 18.58
CA PRO A 22 -9.89 18.65 19.53
C PRO A 22 -10.62 18.44 20.87
N GLY A 23 -9.86 18.10 21.92
CA GLY A 23 -10.41 17.69 23.21
C GLY A 23 -10.07 16.25 23.61
N ALA A 24 -9.44 15.47 22.72
CA ALA A 24 -8.86 14.17 23.05
C ALA A 24 -7.56 14.29 23.88
N SER A 25 -7.47 15.24 24.82
CA SER A 25 -6.52 15.12 25.94
C SER A 25 -7.05 14.12 26.97
N GLY A 26 -7.51 12.96 26.49
CA GLY A 26 -7.73 11.82 27.37
C GLY A 26 -6.40 11.47 28.00
N ASP A 27 -6.44 11.11 29.28
CA ASP A 27 -5.27 10.60 30.01
C ASP A 27 -4.53 9.60 29.11
N LEU A 28 -3.27 9.92 28.77
CA LEU A 28 -2.45 9.12 27.86
C LEU A 28 -2.42 7.65 28.30
N LYS A 29 -2.49 7.43 29.62
CA LYS A 29 -2.55 6.12 30.25
C LYS A 29 -3.82 5.34 29.88
N ALA A 30 -4.97 6.00 29.80
CA ALA A 30 -6.23 5.37 29.39
C ALA A 30 -6.24 5.02 27.89
N LEU A 31 -5.61 5.85 27.06
CA LEU A 31 -5.40 5.57 25.64
C LEU A 31 -4.48 4.36 25.43
N MET A 32 -3.35 4.30 26.14
CA MET A 32 -2.44 3.16 26.08
C MET A 32 -3.12 1.87 26.56
N ALA A 33 -3.84 1.91 27.68
CA ALA A 33 -4.58 0.75 28.18
C ALA A 33 -5.64 0.25 27.19
N LYS A 34 -6.30 1.17 26.46
CA LYS A 34 -7.27 0.82 25.42
C LYS A 34 -6.59 0.14 24.22
N ILE A 35 -5.45 0.64 23.78
CA ILE A 35 -4.66 0.03 22.70
C ILE A 35 -4.22 -1.38 23.13
N GLU A 36 -3.64 -1.51 24.32
CA GLU A 36 -3.23 -2.81 24.88
C GLU A 36 -4.39 -3.80 24.99
N GLN A 37 -5.58 -3.34 25.36
CA GLN A 37 -6.77 -4.18 25.40
C GLN A 37 -7.24 -4.61 24.00
N GLN A 38 -7.16 -3.72 23.01
CA GLN A 38 -7.57 -3.99 21.63
C GLN A 38 -6.58 -4.89 20.89
N THR A 39 -5.30 -4.81 21.22
CA THR A 39 -4.23 -5.64 20.64
C THR A 39 -3.91 -6.88 21.49
N ALA A 40 -4.60 -7.07 22.62
CA ALA A 40 -4.39 -8.21 23.51
C ALA A 40 -4.61 -9.54 22.77
N GLY A 41 -3.55 -10.35 22.72
CA GLY A 41 -3.57 -11.66 22.06
C GLY A 41 -3.37 -11.63 20.55
N VAL A 42 -3.16 -10.44 19.96
CA VAL A 42 -2.74 -10.31 18.56
C VAL A 42 -1.22 -10.46 18.49
N PRO A 43 -0.68 -11.40 17.69
CA PRO A 43 0.74 -11.49 17.42
C PRO A 43 1.30 -10.20 16.83
N GLU A 44 2.50 -9.82 17.28
CA GLU A 44 3.22 -8.62 16.81
C GLU A 44 3.32 -8.54 15.28
N GLN A 45 3.61 -9.67 14.62
CA GLN A 45 3.70 -9.74 13.16
C GLN A 45 2.40 -9.36 12.44
N LEU A 46 1.23 -9.63 13.03
CA LEU A 46 -0.05 -9.24 12.43
C LEU A 46 -0.31 -7.75 12.62
N LEU A 47 0.09 -7.18 13.76
CA LEU A 47 0.00 -5.74 14.00
C LEU A 47 0.92 -4.97 13.05
N GLU A 48 2.14 -5.44 12.84
CA GLU A 48 3.07 -4.86 11.88
C GLU A 48 2.50 -4.92 10.46
N ASP A 49 2.01 -6.09 10.02
CA ASP A 49 1.42 -6.27 8.69
C ASP A 49 0.19 -5.38 8.43
N GLU A 50 -0.59 -5.05 9.46
CA GLU A 50 -1.73 -4.14 9.35
C GLU A 50 -1.31 -2.67 9.21
N VAL A 51 -0.22 -2.26 9.87
CA VAL A 51 0.25 -0.88 9.86
C VAL A 51 1.13 -0.61 8.64
N HIS A 52 2.04 -1.53 8.33
CA HIS A 52 3.01 -1.38 7.27
C HIS A 52 3.41 -2.71 6.64
N LYS A 53 3.29 -2.80 5.32
CA LYS A 53 3.75 -3.95 4.56
C LYS A 53 4.60 -3.54 3.37
N GLU A 54 5.73 -4.20 3.21
CA GLU A 54 6.64 -3.97 2.09
C GLU A 54 6.88 -5.24 1.28
N PHE A 55 6.83 -5.10 -0.04
CA PHE A 55 7.17 -6.16 -0.97
C PHE A 55 8.32 -5.69 -1.87
N SER A 56 9.28 -6.58 -2.10
CA SER A 56 10.45 -6.32 -2.93
C SER A 56 10.63 -7.42 -3.96
N PHE A 57 10.73 -7.03 -5.23
CA PHE A 57 10.87 -7.96 -6.35
C PHE A 57 11.98 -7.51 -7.31
N VAL A 58 12.70 -8.48 -7.86
CA VAL A 58 13.61 -8.25 -8.99
C VAL A 58 12.89 -8.69 -10.26
N LEU A 59 12.73 -7.76 -11.19
CA LEU A 59 12.02 -7.98 -12.45
C LEU A 59 12.98 -7.99 -13.64
N CYS A 60 12.73 -8.88 -14.58
CA CYS A 60 13.30 -8.79 -15.93
C CYS A 60 12.55 -7.72 -16.76
N PRO A 61 13.08 -7.31 -17.93
CA PRO A 61 12.46 -6.29 -18.77
C PRO A 61 10.99 -6.58 -19.11
N ARG A 62 10.66 -7.84 -19.45
CA ARG A 62 9.29 -8.26 -19.77
C ARG A 62 8.35 -8.19 -18.57
N CYS A 63 8.81 -8.52 -17.37
CA CYS A 63 7.97 -8.45 -16.17
C CYS A 63 7.71 -7.01 -15.74
N ARG A 64 8.69 -6.12 -15.94
CA ARG A 64 8.52 -4.67 -15.73
C ARG A 64 7.41 -4.12 -16.63
N GLU A 65 7.44 -4.42 -17.93
CA GLU A 65 6.43 -3.94 -18.88
C GLU A 65 5.01 -4.38 -18.49
N LYS A 66 4.85 -5.65 -18.12
CA LYS A 66 3.55 -6.17 -17.65
C LYS A 66 3.06 -5.47 -16.39
N PHE A 67 3.93 -5.32 -15.40
CA PHE A 67 3.56 -4.66 -14.14
C PHE A 67 3.19 -3.18 -14.38
N CYS A 68 3.97 -2.45 -15.17
CA CYS A 68 3.68 -1.05 -15.48
C CYS A 68 2.40 -0.86 -16.30
N ALA A 69 1.96 -1.87 -17.07
CA ALA A 69 0.73 -1.79 -17.84
C ALA A 69 -0.53 -1.92 -16.97
N ASN A 70 -0.50 -2.76 -15.93
CA ASN A 70 -1.61 -2.91 -14.98
C ASN A 70 -1.10 -3.31 -13.57
N PRO A 71 -0.64 -2.33 -12.75
CA PRO A 71 -0.01 -2.63 -11.46
C PRO A 71 -0.92 -3.32 -10.45
N LEU A 72 -2.23 -3.10 -10.54
CA LEU A 72 -3.23 -3.64 -9.63
C LEU A 72 -3.95 -4.87 -10.20
N ASP A 73 -3.58 -5.29 -11.41
CA ASP A 73 -4.25 -6.34 -12.19
C ASP A 73 -5.79 -6.22 -12.20
N LEU A 74 -6.30 -4.99 -12.11
CA LEU A 74 -7.74 -4.75 -12.08
C LEU A 74 -8.31 -5.02 -13.47
N PRO A 75 -9.56 -5.53 -13.56
CA PRO A 75 -10.22 -5.69 -14.84
C PRO A 75 -10.28 -4.33 -15.54
N LEU A 76 -9.66 -4.25 -16.70
CA LEU A 76 -9.67 -3.05 -17.51
C LEU A 76 -11.12 -2.77 -17.93
N ASP A 77 -11.69 -1.67 -17.43
CA ASP A 77 -12.98 -1.22 -17.91
C ASP A 77 -12.81 -0.77 -19.36
N ILE A 78 -13.21 -1.66 -20.28
CA ILE A 78 -13.11 -1.49 -21.74
C ILE A 78 -13.83 -0.20 -22.20
N ARG A 79 -14.71 0.38 -21.36
CA ARG A 79 -15.42 1.63 -21.62
C ARG A 79 -14.54 2.87 -21.50
N HIS A 80 -13.47 2.82 -20.70
CA HIS A 80 -12.57 3.95 -20.44
C HIS A 80 -11.18 3.78 -21.07
N ILE A 81 -10.96 2.76 -21.90
CA ILE A 81 -9.73 2.66 -22.67
C ILE A 81 -9.78 3.72 -23.78
N PRO A 82 -8.90 4.75 -23.76
CA PRO A 82 -8.81 5.70 -24.85
C PRO A 82 -8.54 4.93 -26.15
N LYS A 83 -9.44 5.04 -27.11
CA LYS A 83 -9.38 4.25 -28.36
C LYS A 83 -8.38 4.85 -29.33
N ARG A 84 -7.94 6.09 -29.08
CA ARG A 84 -6.99 6.82 -29.92
C ARG A 84 -5.95 7.51 -29.03
N THR A 85 -4.72 7.59 -29.53
CA THR A 85 -3.64 8.36 -28.89
C THR A 85 -3.97 9.84 -28.74
N SER A 86 -4.93 10.36 -29.48
CA SER A 86 -5.48 11.72 -29.39
C SER A 86 -6.30 11.98 -28.11
N ASP A 87 -6.71 10.92 -27.42
CA ASP A 87 -7.52 10.99 -26.19
C ASP A 87 -6.64 11.11 -24.93
N LEU A 88 -5.31 10.99 -25.09
CA LEU A 88 -4.30 11.30 -24.10
C LEU A 88 -3.81 12.72 -24.43
N GLY A 89 -4.34 13.72 -23.71
CA GLY A 89 -4.08 15.14 -23.97
C GLY A 89 -2.60 15.52 -24.05
#